data_AF-A0A223E3Y4-F1
#
_entry.id   AF-A0A223E3Y4-F1
#
_cell.length_a   1.000
_cell.length_b   1.000
_cell.length_c   1.000
_cell.angle_alpha   90.00
_cell.angle_beta   90.00
_cell.angle_gamma   90.00
#
_symmetry.space_group_name_H-M   'P 1'
#
loop_
_entity.id
_entity.type
_entity.pdbx_description
1 polymer ?
#
loop_
_entity_poly.entity_id
_entity_poly.type
_entity_poly.pdbx_seq_one_letter_code
_entity_poly.pdbx_strand_id
1 'polypeptide(L)' 'MKKMTFNGFTLNYHESINVYVNEETKQVIFISKNNDEIHGVLELDEDNKVKIHPRWNVNFSIENKEVTIGVNYEEE' A
#
# COMPACT_ATOMS: atom_id res chain seq x y z
N MET A 1 7.69 8.70 7.38
CA MET A 1 6.48 8.08 6.83
C MET A 1 5.95 8.97 5.71
N LYS A 2 5.65 8.38 4.55
CA LYS A 2 5.00 9.03 3.42
C LYS A 2 3.50 8.85 3.51
N LYS A 3 2.73 9.73 2.86
CA LYS A 3 1.27 9.70 2.87
C LYS A 3 0.67 10.05 1.52
N MET A 4 -0.46 9.46 1.19
CA MET A 4 -1.29 9.85 0.04
C MET A 4 -2.78 9.59 0.29
N THR A 5 -3.63 10.14 -0.57
CA THR A 5 -5.07 9.86 -0.57
C THR A 5 -5.42 9.06 -1.82
N PHE A 6 -6.25 8.02 -1.66
CA PHE A 6 -6.74 7.21 -2.76
C PHE A 6 -8.20 6.81 -2.51
N ASN A 7 -9.12 7.22 -3.39
CA ASN A 7 -10.57 6.93 -3.28
C ASN A 7 -11.15 7.16 -1.88
N GLY A 8 -10.74 8.25 -1.22
CA GLY A 8 -11.22 8.61 0.12
C GLY A 8 -10.54 7.87 1.28
N PHE A 9 -9.61 6.96 1.02
CA PHE A 9 -8.69 6.40 2.01
C PHE A 9 -7.43 7.25 2.11
N THR A 10 -6.88 7.36 3.32
CA THR A 10 -5.53 7.88 3.58
C THR A 10 -4.59 6.69 3.71
N LEU A 11 -3.57 6.63 2.86
CA LEU A 11 -2.56 5.59 2.87
C LEU A 11 -1.27 6.17 3.46
N ASN A 12 -0.81 5.61 4.58
CA ASN A 12 0.47 5.93 5.21
C ASN A 12 1.44 4.77 4.97
N TYR A 13 2.64 5.06 4.50
CA TYR A 13 3.61 4.01 4.13
C TYR A 13 5.03 4.40 4.49
N HIS A 14 5.87 3.39 4.71
CA HIS A 14 7.27 3.57 5.07
C HIS A 14 8.06 4.37 4.00
N GLU A 15 9.13 5.06 4.42
CA GLU A 15 9.96 5.87 3.51
C GLU A 15 10.61 5.05 2.40
N SER A 16 10.87 3.77 2.67
CA SER A 16 11.41 2.81 1.70
C SER A 16 10.40 2.32 0.66
N ILE A 17 9.12 2.72 0.73
CA ILE A 17 8.08 2.24 -0.19
C ILE A 17 7.78 3.27 -1.27
N ASN A 18 7.96 2.91 -2.54
CA ASN A 18 7.40 3.62 -3.68
C ASN A 18 5.96 3.16 -3.94
N VAL A 19 5.13 4.05 -4.49
CA VAL A 19 3.72 3.77 -4.75
C VAL A 19 3.36 4.10 -6.19
N TYR A 20 2.64 3.19 -6.84
CA TYR A 20 2.08 3.36 -8.17
C TYR A 20 0.57 3.16 -8.12
N VAL A 21 -0.17 4.00 -8.84
CA VAL A 21 -1.64 3.95 -8.88
C VAL A 21 -2.09 3.57 -10.28
N ASN A 22 -2.95 2.57 -10.38
CA ASN A 22 -3.73 2.30 -11.58
C ASN A 22 -5.15 2.81 -11.37
N GLU A 23 -5.48 3.92 -12.03
CA GLU A 23 -6.78 4.57 -11.93
C GLU A 23 -7.90 3.82 -12.67
N GLU A 24 -7.57 2.98 -13.65
CA GLU A 24 -8.56 2.18 -14.39
C GLU A 24 -9.05 1.00 -13.55
N THR A 25 -8.12 0.30 -12.90
CA THR A 25 -8.44 -0.89 -12.07
C THR A 25 -8.64 -0.56 -10.60
N LYS A 26 -8.48 0.71 -10.21
CA LYS A 26 -8.51 1.18 -8.81
C LYS A 26 -7.56 0.38 -7.90
N GLN A 27 -6.33 0.21 -8.37
CA GLN A 27 -5.26 -0.48 -7.64
C GLN A 27 -4.16 0.48 -7.21
N VAL A 28 -3.58 0.19 -6.04
CA VAL A 28 -2.38 0.82 -5.52
C VAL A 28 -1.33 -0.25 -5.29
N ILE A 29 -0.18 -0.09 -5.94
CA ILE A 29 0.93 -1.04 -5.89
C ILE A 29 2.03 -0.41 -5.03
N PHE A 30 2.42 -1.12 -3.97
CA PHE A 30 3.51 -0.75 -3.07
C PHE A 30 4.76 -1.51 -3.49
N ILE A 31 5.82 -0.78 -3.83
CA ILE A 31 7.07 -1.33 -4.38
C ILE A 31 8.23 -0.87 -3.51
N SER A 32 9.29 -1.66 -3.41
CA SER A 32 10.54 -1.29 -2.76
C SER A 32 11.14 0.00 -3.34
N LYS A 33 12.03 0.64 -2.55
CA LYS A 33 12.70 1.89 -2.91
C LYS A 33 13.45 1.81 -4.24
N ASN A 34 14.01 0.64 -4.55
CA ASN A 34 14.80 0.37 -5.75
C ASN A 34 13.95 -0.14 -6.93
N ASN A 35 12.62 -0.26 -6.74
CA ASN A 35 11.68 -0.79 -7.72
C ASN A 35 11.94 -2.24 -8.17
N ASP A 36 12.62 -3.03 -7.34
CA ASP A 36 12.97 -4.43 -7.60
C ASP A 36 11.99 -5.44 -6.98
N GLU A 37 11.17 -5.02 -6.02
CA GLU A 37 10.21 -5.88 -5.35
C GLU A 37 8.85 -5.22 -5.15
N ILE A 38 7.76 -5.93 -5.50
CA ILE A 38 6.41 -5.56 -5.08
C ILE A 38 6.18 -6.03 -3.65
N HIS A 39 5.99 -5.08 -2.74
CA HIS A 39 5.70 -5.31 -1.32
C HIS A 39 4.22 -5.63 -1.06
N GLY A 40 3.32 -5.10 -1.87
CA GLY A 40 1.92 -5.49 -1.83
C GLY A 40 1.05 -4.72 -2.81
N VAL A 41 -0.21 -5.14 -2.90
CA VAL A 41 -1.23 -4.47 -3.73
C VAL A 41 -2.47 -4.23 -2.88
N LEU A 42 -3.02 -3.04 -2.97
CA LEU A 42 -4.35 -2.69 -2.45
C LEU A 42 -5.29 -2.47 -3.63
N GLU A 43 -6.45 -3.09 -3.61
CA GLU A 43 -7.52 -2.91 -4.60
C GLU A 43 -8.78 -2.40 -3.92
N LEU A 44 -9.51 -1.53 -4.61
CA LEU A 44 -10.87 -1.14 -4.25
C LEU A 44 -11.82 -1.63 -5.35
N ASP A 45 -12.81 -2.43 -4.97
CA ASP A 45 -13.88 -2.79 -5.90
C ASP A 45 -15.03 -1.77 -5.91
N GLU A 46 -16.04 -2.02 -6.75
CA GLU A 46 -17.19 -1.13 -6.98
C GLU A 46 -18.01 -0.85 -5.71
N ASP A 47 -17.95 -1.73 -4.71
CA ASP A 47 -18.63 -1.59 -3.42
C ASP A 47 -17.74 -0.92 -2.35
N ASN A 48 -16.59 -0.37 -2.74
CA ASN A 48 -15.53 0.13 -1.84
C ASN A 48 -14.97 -0.93 -0.89
N LYS A 49 -15.05 -2.22 -1.26
CA LYS A 49 -14.39 -3.26 -0.47
C LYS A 49 -12.89 -3.20 -0.75
N VAL A 50 -12.13 -3.19 0.34
CA VAL A 50 -10.67 -3.22 0.28
C VAL A 50 -10.19 -4.67 0.15
N LYS A 51 -9.38 -4.94 -0.86
CA LYS A 51 -8.61 -6.19 -0.98
C LYS A 51 -7.13 -5.86 -0.83
N ILE A 52 -6.41 -6.66 -0.05
CA ILE A 52 -4.98 -6.46 0.19
C ILE A 52 -4.26 -7.77 -0.10
N HIS A 53 -3.18 -7.66 -0.88
CA HIS A 53 -2.28 -8.75 -1.24
C HIS A 53 -0.88 -8.44 -0.70
N PRO A 54 -0.59 -8.73 0.59
CA PRO A 54 0.70 -8.43 1.19
C PRO A 54 1.76 -9.49 0.84
N ARG A 55 3.03 -9.08 0.73
CA ARG A 55 4.17 -9.98 0.90
C ARG A 55 4.36 -10.32 2.38
N TRP A 56 5.08 -11.41 2.64
CA TRP A 56 5.33 -11.93 3.99
C TRP A 56 5.88 -10.90 4.98
N ASN A 57 6.82 -10.05 4.54
CA ASN A 57 7.50 -9.06 5.40
C ASN A 57 6.82 -7.68 5.39
N VAL A 58 5.54 -7.61 5.06
CA VAL A 58 4.81 -6.34 4.93
C VAL A 58 3.50 -6.43 5.70
N ASN A 59 3.28 -5.46 6.58
CA ASN A 59 2.05 -5.38 7.36
C ASN A 59 1.14 -4.29 6.82
N PHE A 60 -0.14 -4.61 6.80
CA PHE A 60 -1.21 -3.65 6.54
C PHE A 60 -2.10 -3.60 7.76
N SER A 61 -2.25 -2.39 8.32
CA SER A 61 -3.25 -2.09 9.34
C SER A 61 -4.31 -1.19 8.73
N ILE A 62 -5.59 -1.48 8.97
CA ILE A 62 -6.70 -0.67 8.50
C ILE A 62 -7.51 -0.24 9.71
N GLU A 63 -7.67 1.07 9.89
CA GLU A 63 -8.55 1.66 10.89
C GLU A 63 -9.38 2.75 10.23
N ASN A 64 -10.71 2.59 10.23
CA ASN A 64 -11.63 3.48 9.52
C ASN A 64 -11.27 3.62 8.02
N LYS A 65 -10.84 4.80 7.58
CA LYS A 65 -10.38 5.09 6.21
C LYS A 65 -8.87 5.30 6.14
N GLU A 66 -8.14 4.90 7.16
CA GLU A 66 -6.70 5.03 7.24
C GLU A 66 -6.06 3.65 7.11
N VAL A 67 -5.16 3.51 6.14
CA VAL A 67 -4.40 2.29 5.89
C VAL A 67 -2.93 2.60 6.17
N THR A 68 -2.32 1.84 7.08
CA THR A 68 -0.90 1.98 7.39
C THR A 68 -0.14 0.76 6.91
N ILE A 69 0.89 1.01 6.10
CA ILE A 69 1.74 -0.01 5.47
C ILE A 69 3.14 0.08 6.08
N GLY A 70 3.50 -0.96 6.82
CA GLY A 70 4.83 -1.11 7.43
C GLY A 70 5.62 -2.23 6.78
N VAL A 71 6.94 -2.10 6.79
CA VAL A 71 7.86 -3.17 6.40
C VAL A 71 8.52 -3.76 7.64
N ASN A 72 8.61 -5.09 7.68
CA ASN A 72 9.24 -5.86 8.74
C ASN A 72 10.56 -6.46 8.23
N TYR A 73 11.54 -5.61 7.93
CA TYR A 73 12.91 -6.04 7.67
C TYR A 73 13.88 -5.02 8.26
N GLU A 74 15.08 -5.48 8.64
CA GLU A 74 16.19 -4.59 8.96
C GLU A 74 16.67 -3.93 7.66
N GLU A 75 16.68 -2.60 7.59
CA GLU A 75 17.40 -1.91 6.53
C GLU A 75 18.88 -2.31 6.63
N GLU A 76 19.42 -3.01 5.62
CA GLU A 76 20.88 -3.17 5.46
C GLU A 76 21.57 -1.82 5.21
#